data_AF-A0A1A8FYJ4-F1
#
_entry.id   AF-A0A1A8FYJ4-F1
#
_cell.length_a   1.000
_cell.length_b   1.000
_cell.length_c   1.000
_cell.angle_alpha   90.00
_cell.angle_beta   90.00
_cell.angle_gamma   90.00
#
_symmetry.space_group_name_H-M   'P 1'
#
loop_
_entity.id
_entity.type
_entity.pdbx_description
1 polymer ?
#
loop_
_entity_poly.entity_id
_entity_poly.type
_entity_poly.pdbx_seq_one_letter_code
_entity_poly.pdbx_strand_id
1 'polypeptide(L)'
;EELVKRDPENFLILMQQIIRKTKEVQEQCQYELVVPLAVMFTSTLLQTPYCPQSSEILEEAIEVFYTFLTWPEPYCGVCKELLSTLQLEIKAPGISFQRR
;
A
#
# COMPACT_ATOMS: atom_id res chain seq x y z
N GLU A 1 1.24 29.48 0.06
CA GLU A 1 0.56 28.22 -0.33
C GLU A 1 1.40 27.56 -1.41
N GLU A 2 2.29 26.65 -1.01
CA GLU A 2 3.16 25.94 -1.95
C GLU A 2 2.34 24.88 -2.67
N LEU A 3 2.23 25.06 -3.99
CA LEU A 3 1.82 24.06 -4.95
C LEU A 3 2.79 22.88 -4.85
N VAL A 4 2.50 21.93 -3.96
CA VAL A 4 2.97 20.55 -4.10
C VAL A 4 2.44 20.09 -5.45
N LYS A 5 3.24 20.32 -6.49
CA LYS A 5 3.08 19.60 -7.74
C LYS A 5 2.95 18.14 -7.34
N ARG A 6 1.86 17.53 -7.79
CA ARG A 6 1.55 16.12 -7.55
C ARG A 6 2.52 15.29 -8.39
N ASP A 7 3.81 15.41 -8.11
CA ASP A 7 4.84 14.66 -8.79
C ASP A 7 4.61 13.19 -8.45
N PRO A 8 4.50 12.31 -9.46
CA PRO A 8 4.25 10.89 -9.25
C PRO A 8 5.28 10.25 -8.31
N GLU A 9 6.50 10.80 -8.28
CA GLU A 9 7.56 10.41 -7.35
C GLU A 9 7.19 10.62 -5.88
N ASN A 10 6.41 11.66 -5.53
CA ASN A 10 5.98 11.90 -4.16
C ASN A 10 5.08 10.78 -3.62
N PHE A 11 4.22 10.21 -4.48
CA PHE A 11 3.37 9.09 -4.09
C PHE A 11 4.16 7.79 -3.92
N LEU A 12 5.19 7.55 -4.76
CA LEU A 12 6.09 6.40 -4.60
C LEU A 12 6.89 6.49 -3.30
N ILE A 13 7.42 7.67 -2.97
CA ILE A 13 8.11 7.91 -1.70
C ILE A 13 7.16 7.66 -0.53
N LEU A 14 5.92 8.16 -0.61
CA LEU A 14 4.91 7.94 0.42
C LEU A 14 4.58 6.45 0.61
N MET A 15 4.43 5.69 -0.47
CA MET A 15 4.23 4.23 -0.39
C MET A 15 5.38 3.55 0.35
N GLN A 16 6.64 3.89 0.03
CA GLN A 16 7.78 3.31 0.74
C GLN A 16 7.79 3.68 2.23
N GLN A 17 7.42 4.91 2.57
CA GLN A 17 7.29 5.31 3.98
C GLN A 17 6.19 4.52 4.69
N ILE A 18 5.06 4.28 4.03
CA ILE A 18 3.98 3.45 4.58
C ILE A 18 4.49 2.04 4.82
N ILE A 19 5.16 1.41 3.85
CA ILE A 19 5.73 0.05 4.01
C ILE A 19 6.68 -0.01 5.19
N ARG A 20 7.61 0.95 5.28
CA ARG A 20 8.55 1.04 6.41
C ARG A 20 7.81 1.15 7.74
N LYS A 21 6.78 2.01 7.80
CA LYS A 21 5.99 2.18 9.01
C LYS A 21 5.20 0.93 9.37
N THR A 22 4.67 0.22 8.37
CA THR A 22 3.94 -1.03 8.56
C THR A 22 4.85 -2.13 9.11
N LYS A 23 6.12 -2.20 8.66
CA LYS A 23 7.12 -3.11 9.25
C LYS A 23 7.35 -2.82 10.74
N GLU A 24 7.54 -1.54 11.11
CA GLU A 24 7.68 -1.16 12.53
C GLU A 24 6.43 -1.52 13.36
N VAL A 25 5.24 -1.33 12.79
CA VAL A 25 3.96 -1.69 13.42
C VAL A 25 3.84 -3.21 13.63
N GLN A 26 4.32 -3.99 12.67
CA GLN A 26 4.38 -5.45 12.78
C GLN A 26 5.32 -5.86 13.92
N GLU A 27 6.53 -5.30 13.98
CA GLU A 27 7.54 -5.61 15.00
C GLU A 27 7.07 -5.22 16.41
N GLN A 28 6.32 -4.14 16.53
CA GLN A 28 5.81 -3.62 17.82
C GLN A 28 4.39 -4.11 18.16
N CYS A 29 3.80 -4.98 17.33
CA CYS A 29 2.43 -5.48 17.48
C CYS A 29 1.37 -4.36 17.66
N GLN A 30 1.48 -3.26 16.91
CA GLN A 30 0.57 -2.11 17.03
C GLN A 30 -0.70 -2.27 16.18
N TYR A 31 -1.65 -3.06 16.66
CA TYR A 31 -2.93 -3.37 16.01
C TYR A 31 -3.70 -2.14 15.51
N GLU A 32 -3.72 -1.06 16.28
CA GLU A 32 -4.50 0.15 15.98
C GLU A 32 -4.08 0.84 14.67
N LEU A 33 -2.83 0.65 14.23
CA LEU A 33 -2.27 1.31 13.06
C LEU A 33 -2.38 0.49 11.78
N VAL A 34 -2.68 -0.82 11.86
CA VAL A 34 -2.71 -1.70 10.69
C VAL A 34 -3.78 -1.27 9.68
N VAL A 35 -5.01 -1.02 10.15
CA VAL A 35 -6.12 -0.59 9.29
C VAL A 35 -5.84 0.79 8.66
N PRO A 36 -5.47 1.84 9.43
CA PRO A 36 -5.08 3.12 8.85
C PRO A 36 -3.97 3.03 7.81
N LEU A 37 -2.92 2.25 8.06
CA LEU A 37 -1.80 2.10 7.12
C LEU A 37 -2.20 1.38 5.85
N ALA A 38 -3.03 0.34 5.95
CA ALA A 38 -3.56 -0.35 4.78
C ALA A 38 -4.45 0.58 3.92
N VAL A 39 -5.35 1.34 4.56
CA VAL A 39 -6.22 2.31 3.86
C VAL A 39 -5.40 3.43 3.23
N MET A 40 -4.38 3.93 3.93
CA MET A 40 -3.48 4.96 3.40
C MET A 40 -2.66 4.44 2.22
N PHE A 41 -2.20 3.19 2.27
CA PHE A 41 -1.51 2.55 1.15
C PHE A 41 -2.43 2.43 -0.07
N THR A 42 -3.63 1.86 0.10
CA THR A 42 -4.63 1.75 -0.98
C THR A 42 -4.95 3.11 -1.59
N SER A 43 -5.18 4.12 -0.75
CA SER A 43 -5.51 5.48 -1.21
C SER A 43 -4.35 6.13 -1.97
N THR A 44 -3.10 5.86 -1.55
CA THR A 44 -1.90 6.33 -2.24
C THR A 44 -1.76 5.62 -3.59
N LEU A 45 -1.99 4.31 -3.64
CA LEU A 45 -1.99 3.51 -4.87
C LEU A 45 -2.99 4.00 -5.91
N LEU A 46 -4.23 4.28 -5.49
CA LEU A 46 -5.26 4.82 -6.37
C LEU A 46 -4.95 6.24 -6.87
N GLN A 47 -4.04 6.96 -6.19
CA GLN A 47 -3.58 8.30 -6.58
C GLN A 47 -2.34 8.28 -7.46
N THR A 48 -1.60 7.17 -7.50
CA THR A 48 -0.40 7.03 -8.32
C THR A 48 -0.80 6.78 -9.78
N PRO A 49 -0.56 7.73 -10.70
CA PRO A 49 -1.00 7.60 -12.10
C PRO A 49 -0.18 6.57 -12.88
N TYR A 50 1.04 6.28 -12.42
CA TYR A 50 1.92 5.28 -13.02
C TYR A 50 2.82 4.70 -11.94
N CYS A 51 2.65 3.41 -11.65
CA CYS A 51 3.64 2.65 -10.89
C CYS A 51 4.55 1.94 -11.89
N PRO A 52 5.87 2.20 -11.91
CA PRO A 52 6.77 1.52 -12.84
C PRO A 52 6.68 0.01 -12.66
N GLN A 53 6.66 -0.74 -13.78
CA GLN A 53 6.46 -2.20 -13.82
C GLN A 53 7.54 -3.01 -13.07
N SER A 54 8.62 -2.36 -12.65
CA SER A 54 9.71 -2.91 -11.83
C SER A 54 9.65 -2.45 -10.38
N SER A 55 8.48 -2.01 -9.88
CA SER A 55 8.41 -1.45 -8.53
C SER A 55 8.54 -2.56 -7.49
N GLU A 56 9.78 -2.79 -7.05
CA GLU A 56 10.14 -3.52 -5.82
C GLU A 56 9.22 -3.11 -4.65
N ILE A 57 8.70 -1.89 -4.68
CA ILE A 57 7.70 -1.32 -3.74
C ILE A 57 6.42 -2.17 -3.64
N LEU A 58 5.81 -2.60 -4.76
CA LEU A 58 4.54 -3.35 -4.71
C LEU A 58 4.76 -4.78 -4.22
N GLU A 59 5.87 -5.40 -4.61
CA GLU A 59 6.26 -6.72 -4.12
C GLU A 59 6.58 -6.67 -2.62
N GLU A 60 7.36 -5.69 -2.20
CA GLU A 60 7.66 -5.44 -0.78
C GLU A 60 6.38 -5.17 0.03
N ALA A 61 5.44 -4.38 -0.51
CA ALA A 61 4.15 -4.16 0.11
C ALA A 61 3.37 -5.47 0.27
N ILE A 62 3.35 -6.33 -0.76
CA ILE A 62 2.71 -7.65 -0.67
C ILE A 62 3.33 -8.45 0.47
N GLU A 63 4.66 -8.57 0.52
CA GLU A 63 5.34 -9.34 1.57
C GLU A 63 5.00 -8.84 2.97
N VAL A 64 5.01 -7.53 3.18
CA VAL A 64 4.71 -6.92 4.48
C VAL A 64 3.23 -7.12 4.85
N PHE A 65 2.30 -6.78 3.97
CA PHE A 65 0.87 -6.90 4.26
C PHE A 65 0.40 -8.36 4.37
N TYR A 66 1.10 -9.31 3.76
CA TYR A 66 0.82 -10.74 3.88
C TYR A 66 0.99 -11.25 5.32
N THR A 67 1.92 -10.68 6.08
CA THR A 67 2.17 -11.09 7.48
C THR A 67 0.94 -10.89 8.38
N PHE A 68 0.14 -9.86 8.10
CA PHE A 68 -1.08 -9.52 8.84
C PHE A 68 -2.26 -10.44 8.50
N LEU A 69 -2.15 -11.34 7.51
CA LEU A 69 -3.18 -12.35 7.26
C LEU A 69 -3.32 -13.35 8.42
N THR A 70 -2.29 -13.46 9.26
CA THR A 70 -2.31 -14.28 10.48
C THR A 70 -2.96 -13.59 11.67
N TRP A 71 -3.28 -12.30 11.56
CA TRP A 71 -3.88 -11.51 12.64
C TRP A 71 -5.41 -11.67 12.65
N PRO A 72 -6.09 -11.41 13.78
CA PRO A 72 -7.54 -11.53 13.85
C PRO A 72 -8.26 -10.50 12.97
N GLU A 73 -9.57 -10.65 12.79
CA GLU A 73 -10.37 -9.60 12.18
C GLU A 73 -10.37 -8.32 13.04
N PRO A 74 -10.44 -7.13 12.42
CA PRO A 74 -10.61 -6.87 10.97
C PRO A 74 -9.30 -6.81 10.18
N TYR A 75 -8.14 -7.00 10.82
CA TYR A 75 -6.82 -6.73 10.24
C TYR A 75 -6.54 -7.59 9.01
N CYS A 76 -6.74 -8.91 9.14
CA CYS A 76 -6.53 -9.83 8.02
C CYS A 76 -7.50 -9.58 6.85
N GLY A 77 -8.74 -9.18 7.13
CA GLY A 77 -9.75 -8.84 6.12
C GLY A 77 -9.30 -7.66 5.26
N VAL A 78 -8.95 -6.54 5.91
CA VAL A 78 -8.49 -5.33 5.23
C VAL A 78 -7.19 -5.59 4.44
N CYS A 79 -6.23 -6.31 5.04
CA CYS A 79 -4.99 -6.66 4.35
C CYS A 79 -5.24 -7.58 3.15
N LYS A 80 -6.21 -8.50 3.22
CA LYS A 80 -6.57 -9.38 2.10
C LYS A 80 -7.16 -8.62 0.92
N GLU A 81 -8.01 -7.62 1.15
CA GLU A 81 -8.54 -6.74 0.10
C GLU A 81 -7.43 -5.92 -0.55
N LEU A 82 -6.53 -5.34 0.26
CA LEU A 82 -5.36 -4.62 -0.24
C LEU A 82 -4.46 -5.54 -1.09
N LEU A 83 -4.10 -6.72 -0.58
CA LEU A 83 -3.26 -7.70 -1.31
C LEU A 83 -3.88 -8.10 -2.65
N SER A 84 -5.20 -8.28 -2.71
CA SER A 84 -5.91 -8.58 -3.96
C SER A 84 -5.78 -7.44 -4.96
N THR A 85 -5.84 -6.19 -4.48
CA THR A 85 -5.63 -4.98 -5.29
C THR A 85 -4.19 -4.91 -5.81
N LEU A 86 -3.20 -5.15 -4.94
CA LEU A 86 -1.77 -5.15 -5.32
C LEU A 86 -1.46 -6.22 -6.38
N GLN A 87 -1.99 -7.43 -6.22
CA GLN A 87 -1.80 -8.50 -7.19
C GLN A 87 -2.42 -8.19 -8.56
N LEU A 88 -3.56 -7.48 -8.58
CA LEU A 88 -4.16 -7.00 -9.82
C LEU A 88 -3.33 -5.89 -10.45
N GLU A 89 -2.81 -4.95 -9.67
CA GLU A 89 -1.95 -3.87 -10.15
C GLU A 89 -0.65 -4.40 -10.77
N ILE A 90 -0.03 -5.42 -10.17
CA ILE A 90 1.17 -6.07 -10.75
C ILE A 90 0.85 -6.76 -12.08
N LYS A 91 -0.30 -7.43 -12.19
CA LYS A 91 -0.71 -8.13 -13.42
C LYS A 91 -1.19 -7.17 -14.51
N ALA A 92 -1.76 -6.03 -14.13
CA ALA A 92 -2.35 -5.03 -15.01
C ALA A 92 -2.02 -3.63 -14.47
N PRO A 93 -0.82 -3.10 -14.76
CA PRO A 93 -0.38 -1.81 -14.23
C PRO A 93 -1.29 -0.67 -14.71
N GLY A 94 -1.68 0.19 -13.78
CA GLY A 94 -2.63 1.29 -13.99
C GLY A 94 -4.10 0.90 -13.85
N ILE A 95 -4.43 -0.38 -13.59
CA ILE A 95 -5.83 -0.81 -13.44
C ILE A 95 -6.50 -0.17 -12.23
N SER A 96 -5.77 0.03 -11.14
CA SER A 96 -6.30 0.66 -9.92
C SER A 96 -6.61 2.14 -10.16
N PHE A 97 -5.81 2.84 -10.95
CA PHE A 97 -6.08 4.22 -11.35
C PHE A 97 -7.30 4.32 -12.29
N GLN A 98 -7.47 3.38 -13.21
CA GLN A 98 -8.59 3.36 -14.16
C GLN A 98 -9.94 2.95 -13.55
N ARG A 99 -9.93 2.23 -12.42
CA ARG A 99 -11.14 1.80 -11.72
C ARG A 99 -11.67 2.82 -10.69
N ARG A 100 -11.03 3.98 -10.61
CA ARG A 100 -11.40 5.06 -9.69
C ARG A 100 -12.61 5.85 -10.15
#